data_AF-A0A2L0HAY5-F1
#
_entry.id   AF-A0A2L0HAY5-F1
#
_cell.length_a   1.000
_cell.length_b   1.000
_cell.length_c   1.000
_cell.angle_alpha   90.00
_cell.angle_beta   90.00
_cell.angle_gamma   90.00
#
_symmetry.space_group_name_H-M   'P 1'
#
loop_
_entity.id
_entity.type
_entity.pdbx_description
1 polymer ?
#
loop_
_entity_poly.entity_id
_entity_poly.type
_entity_poly.pdbx_seq_one_letter_code
_entity_poly.pdbx_strand_id
1 'polypeptide(L)'
;MAGTLHRSRRRPGWPDDGGMNLPRTQRSRLIGCFALGVSIGGFFDGILLHQILQWHHLLSGLASRAADLRLQVMADGIFHLAMYVLLLVGLGLLWRQRRDPEMSEFTVGTAMAWTLMGFGAWHVLDAVLSHWLLGLHRVKMDSPNPLFWDLLWFAVFGIGPLLLGWRFPKGPLRSRPTVLIFGLSAVAIGAAVASLLPAARGSPQAVLFGENNSASAIVQAIAAANGSVVSTDASGTLWVVRFESPVLAYQLYRSGAIMVGGAPAAGCLTYSVPAVAPPA
;
A
#
# COMPACT_ATOMS: atom_id res chain seq x y z
N MET A 1 -51.18 -55.11 -38.11
CA MET A 1 -49.73 -55.24 -37.84
C MET A 1 -49.31 -54.08 -36.95
N ALA A 2 -49.07 -54.34 -35.67
CA ALA A 2 -48.66 -53.34 -34.69
C ALA A 2 -47.12 -53.29 -34.63
N GLY A 3 -46.52 -52.14 -34.94
CA GLY A 3 -45.08 -51.93 -34.89
C GLY A 3 -44.61 -51.51 -33.50
N THR A 4 -43.80 -52.35 -32.87
CA THR A 4 -43.19 -52.12 -31.56
C THR A 4 -42.04 -51.11 -31.66
N LEU A 5 -42.16 -49.94 -31.02
CA LEU A 5 -41.08 -48.96 -30.91
C LEU A 5 -40.08 -49.39 -29.83
N HIS A 6 -38.88 -49.78 -30.26
CA HIS A 6 -37.77 -50.13 -29.38
C HIS A 6 -37.11 -48.85 -28.82
N ARG A 7 -37.44 -48.48 -27.57
CA ARG A 7 -36.80 -47.38 -26.84
C ARG A 7 -35.41 -47.82 -26.39
N SER A 8 -34.36 -47.35 -27.05
CA SER A 8 -32.99 -47.55 -26.58
C SER A 8 -32.78 -46.74 -25.28
N ARG A 9 -32.65 -47.44 -24.15
CA ARG A 9 -32.21 -46.86 -22.89
C ARG A 9 -30.73 -46.46 -23.06
N ARG A 10 -30.45 -45.17 -23.24
CA ARG A 10 -29.10 -44.63 -23.02
C ARG A 10 -28.72 -44.92 -21.56
N ARG A 11 -27.61 -45.63 -21.35
CA ARG A 11 -27.01 -45.81 -20.02
C ARG A 11 -26.60 -44.43 -19.50
N PRO A 12 -26.84 -44.10 -18.22
CA PRO A 12 -26.23 -42.92 -17.62
C PRO A 12 -24.72 -43.12 -17.67
N GLY A 13 -24.01 -42.26 -18.42
CA GLY A 13 -22.56 -42.19 -18.35
C GLY A 13 -22.17 -41.80 -16.94
N TRP A 14 -21.24 -42.54 -16.35
CA TRP A 14 -20.57 -42.12 -15.12
C TRP A 14 -19.89 -40.77 -15.39
N PRO A 15 -19.94 -39.81 -14.45
CA PRO A 15 -19.20 -38.57 -14.61
C PRO A 15 -17.71 -38.92 -14.70
N ASP A 16 -17.08 -38.56 -15.82
CA ASP A 16 -15.64 -38.59 -15.95
C ASP A 16 -15.02 -37.86 -14.76
N ASP A 17 -14.03 -38.53 -14.18
CA ASP A 17 -13.20 -38.20 -13.04
C ASP A 17 -12.72 -36.73 -13.12
N GLY A 18 -13.55 -35.86 -12.54
CA GLY A 18 -13.38 -34.43 -12.47
C GLY A 18 -12.17 -34.05 -11.65
N GLY A 19 -11.00 -34.00 -12.29
CA GLY A 19 -9.98 -33.03 -11.91
C GLY A 19 -10.65 -31.65 -11.98
N MET A 20 -10.75 -30.96 -10.84
CA MET A 20 -11.33 -29.62 -10.72
C MET A 20 -10.53 -28.59 -11.54
N ASN A 21 -10.65 -28.64 -12.86
CA ASN A 21 -10.15 -27.61 -13.75
C ASN A 21 -11.16 -26.47 -13.75
N LEU A 22 -11.03 -25.58 -12.77
CA LEU A 22 -11.76 -24.32 -12.77
C LEU A 22 -11.53 -23.63 -14.12
N PRO A 23 -12.59 -23.09 -14.77
CA PRO A 23 -12.45 -22.28 -15.98
C PRO A 23 -11.35 -21.23 -15.81
N ARG A 24 -10.57 -20.97 -16.87
CA ARG A 24 -9.43 -20.03 -16.83
C ARG A 24 -9.84 -18.65 -16.31
N THR A 25 -11.07 -18.23 -16.61
CA THR A 25 -11.67 -16.96 -16.18
C THR A 25 -11.91 -16.93 -14.67
N GLN A 26 -12.49 -18.00 -14.11
CA GLN A 26 -12.67 -18.17 -12.66
C GLN A 26 -11.33 -18.20 -11.94
N ARG A 27 -10.36 -18.98 -12.41
CA ARG A 27 -9.00 -19.04 -11.82
C ARG A 27 -8.33 -17.66 -11.82
N SER A 28 -8.44 -16.92 -12.92
CA SER A 28 -7.91 -15.56 -13.04
C SER A 28 -8.51 -14.60 -12.00
N ARG A 29 -9.82 -14.71 -11.71
CA ARG A 29 -10.49 -13.88 -10.70
C ARG A 29 -10.02 -14.22 -9.28
N LEU A 30 -9.90 -15.51 -8.97
CA LEU A 30 -9.42 -15.97 -7.65
C LEU A 30 -7.99 -15.50 -7.38
N ILE A 31 -7.09 -15.61 -8.38
CA ILE A 31 -5.73 -15.07 -8.31
C ILE A 31 -5.77 -13.55 -8.12
N GLY A 32 -6.67 -12.86 -8.84
CA GLY A 32 -6.87 -11.42 -8.68
C GLY A 32 -7.22 -11.02 -7.25
N CYS A 33 -8.24 -11.65 -6.65
CA CYS A 33 -8.64 -11.40 -5.26
C CYS A 33 -7.55 -11.77 -4.25
N PHE A 34 -6.83 -12.88 -4.47
CA PHE A 34 -5.71 -13.26 -3.63
C PHE A 34 -4.59 -12.21 -3.67
N ALA A 35 -4.20 -11.76 -4.87
CA ALA A 35 -3.17 -10.73 -5.04
C ALA A 35 -3.59 -9.40 -4.38
N LEU A 36 -4.87 -9.02 -4.46
CA LEU A 36 -5.41 -7.89 -3.71
C LEU A 36 -5.24 -8.09 -2.19
N GLY A 37 -5.57 -9.28 -1.70
CA GLY A 37 -5.39 -9.65 -0.30
C GLY A 37 -3.95 -9.48 0.17
N VAL A 38 -3.00 -10.05 -0.57
CA VAL A 38 -1.56 -9.95 -0.28
C VAL A 38 -1.12 -8.48 -0.24
N SER A 39 -1.52 -7.71 -1.24
CA SER A 39 -1.21 -6.27 -1.31
C SER A 39 -1.76 -5.50 -0.11
N ILE A 40 -3.04 -5.70 0.24
CA ILE A 40 -3.66 -5.06 1.41
C ILE A 40 -2.96 -5.48 2.70
N GLY A 41 -2.53 -6.75 2.81
CA GLY A 41 -1.75 -7.24 3.94
C GLY A 41 -0.43 -6.50 4.08
N GLY A 42 0.34 -6.39 2.99
CA GLY A 42 1.60 -5.66 3.01
C GLY A 42 1.46 -4.16 3.26
N PHE A 43 0.41 -3.52 2.73
CA PHE A 43 0.11 -2.13 3.09
C PHE A 43 -0.31 -1.98 4.54
N PHE A 44 -1.11 -2.90 5.08
CA PHE A 44 -1.52 -2.86 6.48
C PHE A 44 -0.30 -2.91 7.40
N ASP A 45 0.62 -3.85 7.14
CA ASP A 45 1.87 -3.99 7.86
C ASP A 45 2.77 -2.76 7.70
N GLY A 46 3.06 -2.35 6.45
CA GLY A 46 3.92 -1.20 6.16
C GLY A 46 3.38 0.14 6.69
N ILE A 47 2.06 0.36 6.66
CA ILE A 47 1.47 1.59 7.20
C ILE A 47 1.40 1.51 8.73
N LEU A 48 0.88 0.42 9.29
CA LEU A 48 0.65 0.35 10.73
C LEU A 48 1.96 0.16 11.50
N LEU A 49 2.80 -0.80 11.10
CA LEU A 49 4.01 -1.16 11.84
C LEU A 49 5.21 -0.30 11.45
N HIS A 50 5.43 -0.02 10.16
CA HIS A 50 6.60 0.76 9.76
C HIS A 50 6.41 2.27 9.92
N GLN A 51 5.21 2.79 9.66
CA GLN A 51 4.99 4.25 9.60
C GLN A 51 4.32 4.81 10.85
N ILE A 52 3.18 4.23 11.28
CA ILE A 52 2.40 4.75 12.40
C ILE A 52 3.05 4.38 13.74
N LEU A 53 3.24 3.07 13.98
CA LEU A 53 3.79 2.57 15.23
C LEU A 53 5.31 2.60 15.24
N GLN A 54 5.94 2.57 14.06
CA GLN A 54 7.40 2.58 13.88
C GLN A 54 8.09 1.48 14.69
N TRP A 55 7.44 0.32 14.83
CA TRP A 55 7.97 -0.79 15.63
C TRP A 55 9.14 -1.50 14.94
N HIS A 56 9.18 -1.43 13.60
CA HIS A 56 10.26 -1.91 12.77
C HIS A 56 10.18 -1.31 11.36
N HIS A 57 11.29 -1.36 10.64
CA HIS A 57 11.39 -1.16 9.20
C HIS A 57 11.82 -2.47 8.53
N LEU A 58 11.72 -2.55 7.20
CA LEU A 58 12.00 -3.77 6.45
C LEU A 58 13.39 -4.37 6.75
N LEU A 59 14.39 -3.55 7.05
CA LEU A 59 15.78 -3.98 7.26
C LEU A 59 16.27 -3.75 8.69
N SER A 60 15.38 -3.58 9.67
CA SER A 60 15.76 -3.27 11.05
C SER A 60 16.60 -4.34 11.74
N GLY A 61 16.46 -5.61 11.35
CA GLY A 61 17.24 -6.74 11.85
C GLY A 61 18.67 -6.81 11.31
N LEU A 62 18.99 -6.04 10.26
CA LEU A 62 20.35 -5.98 9.71
C LEU A 62 21.17 -4.93 10.48
N ALA A 63 22.01 -5.39 11.41
CA ALA A 63 22.78 -4.52 12.32
C ALA A 63 23.56 -3.39 11.62
N SER A 64 24.14 -3.64 10.45
CA SER A 64 24.89 -2.63 9.68
C SER A 64 24.02 -1.53 9.05
N ARG A 65 22.70 -1.73 9.01
CA ARG A 65 21.72 -0.84 8.35
C ARG A 65 20.66 -0.31 9.32
N ALA A 66 20.57 -0.85 10.53
CA ALA A 66 19.55 -0.50 11.51
C ALA A 66 19.56 0.98 11.91
N ALA A 67 20.74 1.62 11.93
CA ALA A 67 20.88 3.03 12.30
C ALA A 67 20.64 4.02 11.14
N ASP A 68 20.61 3.57 9.89
CA ASP A 68 20.44 4.43 8.73
C ASP A 68 18.95 4.56 8.37
N LEU A 69 18.29 5.58 8.96
CA LEU A 69 16.87 5.83 8.74
C LEU A 69 16.54 6.13 7.27
N ARG A 70 17.44 6.76 6.51
CA ARG A 70 17.20 7.04 5.08
C ARG A 70 17.10 5.75 4.28
N LEU A 71 18.02 4.82 4.54
CA LEU A 71 18.00 3.50 3.92
C LEU A 71 16.77 2.69 4.32
N GLN A 72 16.37 2.74 5.59
CA GLN A 72 15.17 2.05 6.08
C GLN A 72 13.89 2.57 5.40
N VAL A 73 13.71 3.90 5.36
CA VAL A 73 12.56 4.55 4.70
C VAL A 73 12.55 4.26 3.19
N MET A 74 13.72 4.25 2.54
CA MET A 74 13.81 3.87 1.12
C MET A 74 13.41 2.41 0.91
N ALA A 75 13.93 1.49 1.73
CA ALA A 75 13.61 0.06 1.64
C ALA A 75 12.11 -0.19 1.85
N ASP A 76 11.50 0.49 2.83
CA ASP A 76 10.06 0.49 3.02
C ASP A 76 9.33 1.01 1.78
N GLY A 77 9.79 2.12 1.18
CA GLY A 77 9.20 2.66 -0.04
C GLY A 77 9.24 1.67 -1.21
N ILE A 78 10.34 0.94 -1.38
CA ILE A 78 10.47 -0.13 -2.40
C ILE A 78 9.51 -1.28 -2.10
N PHE A 79 9.37 -1.67 -0.83
CA PHE A 79 8.39 -2.66 -0.39
C PHE A 79 6.96 -2.22 -0.73
N HIS A 80 6.58 -0.98 -0.42
CA HIS A 80 5.27 -0.43 -0.77
C HIS A 80 5.06 -0.37 -2.29
N LEU A 81 6.09 -0.05 -3.07
CA LEU A 81 6.03 -0.10 -4.54
C LEU A 81 5.72 -1.52 -5.03
N ALA A 82 6.35 -2.55 -4.45
CA ALA A 82 6.02 -3.94 -4.77
C ALA A 82 4.56 -4.27 -4.42
N MET A 83 4.04 -3.77 -3.30
CA MET A 83 2.63 -3.92 -2.92
C MET A 83 1.69 -3.20 -3.91
N TYR A 84 2.06 -2.03 -4.46
CA TYR A 84 1.31 -1.37 -5.54
C TYR A 84 1.29 -2.20 -6.81
N VAL A 85 2.40 -2.83 -7.19
CA VAL A 85 2.44 -3.72 -8.36
C VAL A 85 1.46 -4.89 -8.17
N LEU A 86 1.45 -5.54 -6.99
CA LEU A 86 0.50 -6.60 -6.69
C LEU A 86 -0.96 -6.12 -6.71
N LEU A 87 -1.22 -4.91 -6.19
CA LEU A 87 -2.53 -4.27 -6.25
C LEU A 87 -3.00 -4.13 -7.70
N LEU A 88 -2.16 -3.54 -8.56
CA LEU A 88 -2.47 -3.29 -9.97
C LEU A 88 -2.66 -4.58 -10.76
N VAL A 89 -1.85 -5.61 -10.49
CA VAL A 89 -2.02 -6.95 -11.08
C VAL A 89 -3.36 -7.54 -10.64
N GLY A 90 -3.69 -7.49 -9.36
CA GLY A 90 -4.97 -7.99 -8.83
C GLY A 90 -6.18 -7.29 -9.45
N LEU A 91 -6.15 -5.96 -9.51
CA LEU A 91 -7.19 -5.15 -10.16
C LEU A 91 -7.26 -5.44 -11.66
N GLY A 92 -6.13 -5.57 -12.36
CA GLY A 92 -6.07 -5.87 -13.79
C GLY A 92 -6.69 -7.23 -14.13
N LEU A 93 -6.41 -8.25 -13.31
CA LEU A 93 -6.99 -9.59 -13.48
C LEU A 93 -8.51 -9.57 -13.29
N LEU A 94 -9.02 -8.80 -12.32
CA LEU A 94 -10.46 -8.65 -12.11
C LEU A 94 -11.12 -7.82 -13.22
N TRP A 95 -10.48 -6.72 -13.64
CA TRP A 95 -10.98 -5.81 -14.67
C TRP A 95 -11.14 -6.48 -16.03
N ARG A 96 -10.20 -7.36 -16.42
CA ARG A 96 -10.25 -8.10 -17.69
C ARG A 96 -11.49 -9.00 -17.77
N GLN A 97 -11.95 -9.52 -16.64
CA GLN A 97 -13.06 -10.49 -16.58
C GLN A 97 -14.43 -9.84 -16.33
N ARG A 98 -14.53 -8.50 -16.35
CA ARG A 98 -15.77 -7.75 -16.01
C ARG A 98 -16.91 -7.89 -17.03
N ARG A 99 -16.60 -8.27 -18.27
CA ARG A 99 -17.56 -8.39 -19.38
C ARG A 99 -17.91 -9.84 -19.71
N ASP A 100 -17.36 -10.78 -18.97
CA ASP A 100 -17.55 -12.20 -19.22
C ASP A 100 -18.92 -12.64 -18.68
N PRO A 101 -19.87 -13.10 -19.51
CA PRO A 101 -21.24 -13.43 -19.10
C PRO A 101 -21.34 -14.54 -18.05
N GLU A 102 -20.29 -15.33 -17.80
CA GLU A 102 -20.19 -16.26 -16.65
C GLU A 102 -19.92 -15.54 -15.31
N MET A 103 -20.52 -14.35 -15.10
CA MET A 103 -20.47 -13.62 -13.83
C MET A 103 -21.32 -14.27 -12.74
N SER A 104 -22.28 -15.14 -13.10
CA SER A 104 -23.28 -15.66 -12.14
C SER A 104 -22.69 -16.52 -11.02
N GLU A 105 -21.51 -17.12 -11.23
CA GLU A 105 -20.88 -18.01 -10.25
C GLU A 105 -19.85 -17.32 -9.34
N PHE A 106 -19.37 -16.12 -9.70
CA PHE A 106 -18.35 -15.41 -8.91
C PHE A 106 -19.00 -14.42 -7.94
N THR A 107 -19.26 -14.91 -6.73
CA THR A 107 -19.94 -14.12 -5.69
C THR A 107 -18.99 -13.17 -4.96
N VAL A 108 -19.54 -12.09 -4.40
CA VAL A 108 -18.80 -11.19 -3.50
C VAL A 108 -18.24 -11.95 -2.29
N GLY A 109 -18.96 -12.96 -1.78
CA GLY A 109 -18.46 -13.83 -0.71
C GLY A 109 -17.20 -14.58 -1.11
N THR A 110 -17.14 -15.09 -2.35
CA THR A 110 -15.93 -15.73 -2.89
C THR A 110 -14.79 -14.75 -3.03
N ALA A 111 -15.06 -13.53 -3.54
CA ALA A 111 -14.04 -12.48 -3.62
C ALA A 111 -13.46 -12.16 -2.24
N MET A 112 -14.31 -11.94 -1.23
CA MET A 112 -13.91 -11.64 0.14
C MET A 112 -13.08 -12.78 0.75
N ALA A 113 -13.51 -14.03 0.56
CA ALA A 113 -12.80 -15.21 1.02
C ALA A 113 -11.35 -15.24 0.52
N TRP A 114 -11.15 -15.01 -0.79
CA TRP A 114 -9.83 -15.05 -1.41
C TRP A 114 -8.97 -13.84 -1.07
N THR A 115 -9.56 -12.66 -0.89
CA THR A 115 -8.86 -11.49 -0.35
C THR A 115 -8.38 -11.73 1.09
N LEU A 116 -9.21 -12.30 1.96
CA LEU A 116 -8.81 -12.65 3.34
C LEU A 116 -7.69 -13.70 3.37
N MET A 117 -7.77 -14.72 2.50
CA MET A 117 -6.70 -15.71 2.39
C MET A 117 -5.40 -15.08 1.88
N GLY A 118 -5.45 -14.16 0.92
CA GLY A 118 -4.27 -13.43 0.46
C GLY A 118 -3.65 -12.56 1.57
N PHE A 119 -4.49 -11.85 2.33
CA PHE A 119 -4.04 -11.03 3.46
C PHE A 119 -3.32 -11.87 4.51
N GLY A 120 -3.89 -13.00 4.90
CA GLY A 120 -3.25 -13.89 5.87
C GLY A 120 -2.00 -14.57 5.33
N ALA A 121 -2.00 -14.96 4.05
CA ALA A 121 -0.83 -15.56 3.41
C ALA A 121 0.38 -14.60 3.39
N TRP A 122 0.17 -13.30 3.19
CA TRP A 122 1.24 -12.31 3.30
C TRP A 122 1.89 -12.32 4.69
N HIS A 123 1.10 -12.22 5.75
CA HIS A 123 1.62 -12.19 7.13
C HIS A 123 2.27 -13.50 7.56
N VAL A 124 1.80 -14.64 7.04
CA VAL A 124 2.48 -15.93 7.23
C VAL A 124 3.82 -15.94 6.52
N LEU A 125 3.86 -15.48 5.26
CA LEU A 125 5.09 -15.40 4.49
C LEU A 125 6.11 -14.50 5.20
N ASP A 126 5.69 -13.32 5.62
CA ASP A 126 6.55 -12.34 6.26
C ASP A 126 7.08 -12.84 7.62
N ALA A 127 6.22 -13.39 8.49
CA ALA A 127 6.67 -13.95 9.75
C ALA A 127 7.68 -15.10 9.57
N VAL A 128 7.42 -16.04 8.65
CA VAL A 128 8.30 -17.19 8.45
C VAL A 128 9.58 -16.77 7.74
N LEU A 129 9.47 -16.04 6.63
CA LEU A 129 10.60 -15.71 5.78
C LEU A 129 11.38 -14.53 6.35
N SER A 130 10.75 -13.38 6.54
CA SER A 130 11.41 -12.15 6.97
C SER A 130 11.82 -12.23 8.43
N HIS A 131 10.92 -12.65 9.34
CA HIS A 131 11.22 -12.61 10.76
C HIS A 131 12.05 -13.78 11.28
N TRP A 132 11.73 -15.01 10.88
CA TRP A 132 12.37 -16.22 11.43
C TRP A 132 13.53 -16.72 10.60
N LEU A 133 13.38 -16.81 9.28
CA LEU A 133 14.40 -17.41 8.43
C LEU A 133 15.52 -16.43 8.06
N LEU A 134 15.16 -15.23 7.60
CA LEU A 134 16.12 -14.22 7.14
C LEU A 134 16.51 -13.24 8.24
N GLY A 135 15.71 -13.11 9.29
CA GLY A 135 15.96 -12.17 10.39
C GLY A 135 16.04 -10.71 9.93
N LEU A 136 15.28 -10.34 8.91
CA LEU A 136 15.29 -8.98 8.34
C LEU A 136 14.71 -7.95 9.30
N HIS A 137 13.76 -8.35 10.14
CA HIS A 137 13.14 -7.57 11.20
C HIS A 137 12.34 -8.51 12.12
N ARG A 138 11.78 -7.96 13.21
CA ARG A 138 10.85 -8.62 14.13
C ARG A 138 9.64 -7.71 14.27
N VAL A 139 8.48 -8.24 14.63
CA VAL A 139 7.25 -7.43 14.75
C VAL A 139 7.45 -6.21 15.66
N LYS A 140 8.15 -6.39 16.79
CA LYS A 140 8.45 -5.31 17.74
C LYS A 140 9.91 -5.42 18.21
N MET A 141 10.79 -4.64 17.57
CA MET A 141 12.25 -4.74 17.74
C MET A 141 12.73 -4.39 19.16
N ASP A 142 12.08 -3.43 19.80
CA ASP A 142 12.39 -2.90 21.13
C ASP A 142 11.73 -3.69 22.28
N SER A 143 11.10 -4.83 21.99
CA SER A 143 10.47 -5.65 23.02
C SER A 143 11.47 -6.54 23.76
N PRO A 144 11.35 -6.71 25.09
CA PRO A 144 12.08 -7.74 25.83
C PRO A 144 11.73 -9.17 25.39
N ASN A 145 10.59 -9.38 24.73
CA ASN A 145 10.18 -10.67 24.18
C ASN A 145 9.65 -10.53 22.74
N PRO A 146 10.55 -10.41 21.73
CA PRO A 146 10.14 -10.25 20.34
C PRO A 146 9.37 -11.47 19.81
N LEU A 147 9.64 -12.67 20.33
CA LEU A 147 8.97 -13.90 19.88
C LEU A 147 7.47 -13.89 20.23
N PHE A 148 7.09 -13.35 21.40
CA PHE A 148 5.68 -13.20 21.76
C PHE A 148 4.92 -12.36 20.73
N TRP A 149 5.47 -11.21 20.33
CA TRP A 149 4.83 -10.33 19.36
C TRP A 149 4.76 -10.95 17.97
N ASP A 150 5.81 -11.64 17.54
CA ASP A 150 5.81 -12.42 16.31
C ASP A 150 4.69 -13.47 16.28
N LEU A 151 4.55 -14.28 17.34
CA LEU A 151 3.53 -15.32 17.41
C LEU A 151 2.12 -14.73 17.48
N LEU A 152 1.94 -13.63 18.22
CA LEU A 152 0.66 -12.93 18.30
C LEU A 152 0.24 -12.38 16.93
N TRP A 153 1.15 -11.69 16.24
CA TRP A 153 0.90 -11.13 14.92
C TRP A 153 0.63 -12.22 13.89
N PHE A 154 1.45 -13.28 13.88
CA PHE A 154 1.27 -14.45 13.03
C PHE A 154 -0.09 -15.11 13.25
N ALA A 155 -0.51 -15.30 14.50
CA ALA A 155 -1.80 -15.92 14.82
C ALA A 155 -2.98 -15.03 14.41
N VAL A 156 -2.95 -13.74 14.76
CA VAL A 156 -4.06 -12.81 14.58
C VAL A 156 -4.22 -12.37 13.13
N PHE A 157 -3.13 -12.05 12.43
CA PHE A 157 -3.16 -11.48 11.09
C PHE A 157 -2.72 -12.44 10.00
N GLY A 158 -1.98 -13.50 10.34
CA GLY A 158 -1.67 -14.60 9.42
C GLY A 158 -2.75 -15.68 9.42
N ILE A 159 -2.81 -16.46 10.50
CA ILE A 159 -3.69 -17.63 10.61
C ILE A 159 -5.17 -17.24 10.68
N GLY A 160 -5.51 -16.21 11.46
CA GLY A 160 -6.89 -15.73 11.62
C GLY A 160 -7.60 -15.46 10.28
N PRO A 161 -7.07 -14.58 9.41
CA PRO A 161 -7.66 -14.27 8.11
C PRO A 161 -7.66 -15.46 7.14
N LEU A 162 -6.64 -16.32 7.17
CA LEU A 162 -6.63 -17.56 6.39
C LEU A 162 -7.80 -18.48 6.76
N LEU A 163 -7.99 -18.72 8.06
CA LEU A 163 -9.09 -19.55 8.56
C LEU A 163 -10.45 -18.91 8.29
N LEU A 164 -10.55 -17.59 8.50
CA LEU A 164 -11.78 -16.84 8.25
C LEU A 164 -12.15 -16.89 6.77
N GLY A 165 -11.19 -16.67 5.86
CA GLY A 165 -11.37 -16.78 4.42
C GLY A 165 -11.76 -18.20 3.98
N TRP A 166 -11.14 -19.24 4.54
CA TRP A 166 -11.47 -20.63 4.26
C TRP A 166 -12.91 -20.99 4.64
N ARG A 167 -13.38 -20.48 5.80
CA ARG A 167 -14.74 -20.69 6.32
C ARG A 167 -15.76 -19.69 5.79
N PHE A 168 -15.33 -18.68 5.03
CA PHE A 168 -16.17 -17.57 4.64
C PHE A 168 -17.32 -18.04 3.73
N PRO A 169 -18.57 -17.63 3.98
CA PRO A 169 -19.69 -17.99 3.12
C PRO A 169 -19.48 -17.46 1.70
N LYS A 170 -19.47 -18.36 0.72
CA LYS A 170 -19.27 -18.04 -0.71
C LYS A 170 -20.57 -17.64 -1.41
N GLY A 171 -21.58 -17.20 -0.66
CA GLY A 171 -22.88 -16.78 -1.18
C GLY A 171 -22.89 -15.32 -1.68
N PRO A 172 -23.98 -14.89 -2.35
CA PRO A 172 -24.17 -13.49 -2.69
C PRO A 172 -24.29 -12.65 -1.42
N LEU A 173 -23.40 -11.68 -1.24
CA LEU A 173 -23.55 -10.67 -0.19
C LEU A 173 -24.63 -9.68 -0.64
N ARG A 174 -25.61 -9.43 0.22
CA ARG A 174 -26.65 -8.42 0.00
C ARG A 174 -26.06 -7.04 0.29
N SER A 175 -25.18 -6.53 -0.57
CA SER A 175 -24.71 -5.15 -0.49
C SER A 175 -25.04 -4.39 -1.77
N ARG A 176 -25.35 -3.10 -1.64
CA ARG A 176 -25.44 -2.13 -2.74
C ARG A 176 -24.06 -1.43 -2.83
N PRO A 177 -23.05 -2.03 -3.48
CA PRO A 177 -21.65 -1.63 -3.31
C PRO A 177 -21.34 -0.35 -4.08
N THR A 178 -22.15 -0.01 -5.09
CA THR A 178 -21.90 1.05 -6.04
C THR A 178 -21.81 2.41 -5.38
N VAL A 179 -22.77 2.78 -4.52
CA VAL A 179 -22.77 4.10 -3.85
C VAL A 179 -21.57 4.25 -2.91
N LEU A 180 -21.20 3.19 -2.19
CA LEU A 180 -20.03 3.21 -1.30
C LEU A 180 -18.72 3.31 -2.08
N ILE A 181 -18.56 2.53 -3.16
CA ILE A 181 -17.37 2.57 -4.01
C ILE A 181 -17.21 3.95 -4.66
N PHE A 182 -18.28 4.51 -5.21
CA PHE A 182 -18.26 5.86 -5.78
C PHE A 182 -17.97 6.92 -4.72
N GLY A 183 -18.58 6.81 -3.53
CA GLY A 183 -18.31 7.73 -2.42
C GLY A 183 -16.84 7.69 -1.96
N LEU A 184 -16.29 6.51 -1.71
CA LEU A 184 -14.90 6.33 -1.31
C LEU A 184 -13.92 6.77 -2.40
N SER A 185 -14.23 6.47 -3.68
CA SER A 185 -13.40 6.91 -4.81
C SER A 185 -13.42 8.44 -4.94
N ALA A 186 -14.59 9.07 -4.78
CA ALA A 186 -14.72 10.52 -4.82
C ALA A 186 -13.96 11.19 -3.67
N VAL A 187 -14.02 10.63 -2.45
CA VAL A 187 -13.25 11.12 -1.30
C VAL A 187 -11.75 10.96 -1.54
N ALA A 188 -11.29 9.79 -2.02
CA ALA A 188 -9.88 9.53 -2.28
C ALA A 188 -9.32 10.46 -3.39
N ILE A 189 -10.05 10.59 -4.50
CA ILE A 189 -9.68 11.53 -5.58
C ILE A 189 -9.72 12.97 -5.07
N GLY A 190 -10.74 13.35 -4.30
CA GLY A 190 -10.86 14.68 -3.70
C GLY A 190 -9.69 15.00 -2.77
N ALA A 191 -9.27 14.06 -1.92
CA ALA A 191 -8.12 14.20 -1.04
C ALA A 191 -6.80 14.27 -1.84
N ALA A 192 -6.65 13.47 -2.89
CA ALA A 192 -5.49 13.52 -3.78
C ALA A 192 -5.42 14.85 -4.57
N VAL A 193 -6.54 15.38 -5.05
CA VAL A 193 -6.58 16.69 -5.69
C VAL A 193 -6.30 17.80 -4.68
N ALA A 194 -6.84 17.70 -3.46
CA ALA A 194 -6.56 18.66 -2.39
C ALA A 194 -5.07 18.68 -2.01
N SER A 195 -4.38 17.54 -2.03
CA SER A 195 -2.94 17.49 -1.76
C SER A 195 -2.06 18.02 -2.90
N LEU A 196 -2.64 18.25 -4.09
CA LEU A 196 -1.98 18.94 -5.20
C LEU A 196 -2.13 20.47 -5.12
N LEU A 197 -2.97 20.99 -4.22
CA LEU A 197 -3.15 22.43 -4.09
C LEU A 197 -1.87 23.07 -3.52
N PRO A 198 -1.39 24.18 -4.11
CA PRO A 198 -0.22 24.89 -3.59
C PRO A 198 -0.43 25.30 -2.14
N ALA A 199 0.64 25.27 -1.37
CA ALA A 199 0.66 25.81 -0.03
C ALA A 199 0.23 27.29 -0.03
N ALA A 200 -0.47 27.74 1.01
CA ALA A 200 -0.93 29.12 1.11
C ALA A 200 0.26 30.11 1.04
N ARG A 201 0.05 31.30 0.50
CA ARG A 201 1.08 32.34 0.40
C ARG A 201 1.71 32.61 1.79
N GLY A 202 3.03 32.60 1.88
CA GLY A 202 3.75 32.84 3.15
C GLY A 202 3.68 31.71 4.17
N SER A 203 3.06 30.57 3.83
CA SER A 203 3.10 29.38 4.69
C SER A 203 4.51 28.76 4.70
N PRO A 204 4.96 28.25 5.87
CA PRO A 204 6.20 27.48 5.95
C PRO A 204 6.12 26.21 5.10
N GLN A 205 7.15 25.95 4.31
CA GLN A 205 7.29 24.77 3.47
C GLN A 205 8.60 24.07 3.78
N ALA A 206 8.57 22.74 3.91
CA ALA A 206 9.76 21.93 4.05
C ALA A 206 10.44 21.74 2.69
N VAL A 207 11.74 21.96 2.61
CA VAL A 207 12.57 21.76 1.42
C VAL A 207 13.72 20.85 1.80
N LEU A 208 13.85 19.73 1.09
CA LEU A 208 14.97 18.80 1.25
C LEU A 208 15.99 19.03 0.14
N PHE A 209 17.24 19.32 0.49
CA PHE A 209 18.38 19.43 -0.40
C PHE A 209 19.24 18.16 -0.34
N GLY A 210 19.95 17.87 -1.44
CA GLY A 210 20.95 16.80 -1.44
C GLY A 210 22.18 17.12 -0.58
N GLU A 211 22.84 16.09 -0.05
CA GLU A 211 23.98 16.20 0.89
C GLU A 211 25.20 16.92 0.30
N ASN A 212 25.31 16.98 -1.04
CA ASN A 212 26.43 17.64 -1.73
C ASN A 212 26.29 19.18 -1.82
N ASN A 213 25.17 19.75 -1.36
CA ASN A 213 24.94 21.19 -1.43
C ASN A 213 25.54 21.89 -0.22
N SER A 214 26.38 22.91 -0.44
CA SER A 214 26.85 23.77 0.65
C SER A 214 25.70 24.62 1.21
N ALA A 215 25.72 24.87 2.53
CA ALA A 215 24.72 25.71 3.18
C ALA A 215 24.63 27.11 2.55
N SER A 216 25.76 27.69 2.14
CA SER A 216 25.80 28.98 1.44
C SER A 216 25.09 28.95 0.09
N ALA A 217 25.26 27.87 -0.69
CA ALA A 217 24.58 27.72 -1.98
C ALA A 217 23.07 27.54 -1.79
N ILE A 218 22.65 26.78 -0.77
CA ILE A 218 21.25 26.59 -0.40
C ILE A 218 20.60 27.94 -0.05
N VAL A 219 21.23 28.72 0.83
CA VAL A 219 20.71 30.03 1.25
C VAL A 219 20.63 31.00 0.07
N GLN A 220 21.62 31.03 -0.82
CA GLN A 220 21.59 31.85 -2.03
C GLN A 220 20.45 31.45 -2.96
N ALA A 221 20.23 30.15 -3.16
CA ALA A 221 19.12 29.65 -3.97
C ALA A 221 17.75 30.02 -3.38
N ILE A 222 17.60 29.90 -2.06
CA ILE A 222 16.39 30.31 -1.33
C ILE A 222 16.14 31.81 -1.50
N ALA A 223 17.18 32.64 -1.34
CA ALA A 223 17.09 34.08 -1.54
C ALA A 223 16.70 34.45 -2.97
N ALA A 224 17.29 33.78 -3.98
CA ALA A 224 16.95 33.98 -5.39
C ALA A 224 15.50 33.60 -5.72
N ALA A 225 14.92 32.66 -4.97
CA ALA A 225 13.51 32.28 -5.05
C ALA A 225 12.57 33.16 -4.20
N ASN A 226 13.07 34.28 -3.64
CA ASN A 226 12.36 35.14 -2.69
C ASN A 226 11.78 34.37 -1.49
N GLY A 227 12.55 33.40 -0.98
CA GLY A 227 12.24 32.65 0.21
C GLY A 227 12.93 33.21 1.45
N SER A 228 12.30 33.06 2.61
CA SER A 228 12.91 33.34 3.92
C SER A 228 13.05 32.06 4.73
N VAL A 229 14.26 31.82 5.25
CA VAL A 229 14.55 30.64 6.07
C VAL A 229 13.89 30.81 7.44
N VAL A 230 13.15 29.79 7.86
CA VAL A 230 12.54 29.67 9.20
C VAL A 230 13.42 28.84 10.12
N SER A 231 13.83 27.65 9.65
CA SER A 231 14.68 26.73 10.41
C SER A 231 15.38 25.74 9.49
N THR A 232 16.36 25.01 10.03
CA THR A 232 17.03 23.88 9.40
C THR A 232 17.18 22.76 10.41
N ASP A 233 17.20 21.51 9.93
CA ASP A 233 17.56 20.36 10.76
C ASP A 233 19.07 20.28 11.00
N ALA A 234 19.49 19.39 11.92
CA ALA A 234 20.89 19.23 12.30
C ALA A 234 21.76 18.65 11.18
N SER A 235 21.18 17.92 10.22
CA SER A 235 21.94 17.41 9.07
C SER A 235 22.22 18.48 8.01
N GLY A 236 21.54 19.63 8.09
CA GLY A 236 21.66 20.72 7.11
C GLY A 236 21.02 20.40 5.76
N THR A 237 20.22 19.34 5.66
CA THR A 237 19.59 18.90 4.41
C THR A 237 18.11 19.27 4.35
N LEU A 238 17.43 19.37 5.49
CA LEU A 238 16.01 19.72 5.58
C LEU A 238 15.86 21.15 6.09
N TRP A 239 15.30 22.01 5.25
CA TRP A 239 15.11 23.43 5.51
C TRP A 239 13.64 23.78 5.53
N VAL A 240 13.20 24.58 6.48
CA VAL A 240 11.86 25.16 6.49
C VAL A 240 11.96 26.59 5.96
N VAL A 241 11.22 26.88 4.90
CA VAL A 241 11.30 28.16 4.18
C VAL A 241 9.89 28.71 3.94
N ARG A 242 9.69 30.01 4.10
CA ARG A 242 8.46 30.70 3.65
C ARG A 242 8.71 31.31 2.29
N PHE A 243 7.81 31.10 1.35
CA PHE A 243 7.87 31.73 0.03
C PHE A 243 6.74 32.76 -0.13
N GLU A 244 7.08 33.92 -0.67
CA GLU A 244 6.07 34.90 -1.08
C GLU A 244 5.24 34.44 -2.28
N SER A 245 5.79 33.53 -3.08
CA SER A 245 5.10 32.84 -4.17
C SER A 245 5.51 31.37 -4.17
N PRO A 246 4.58 30.43 -3.90
CA PRO A 246 4.85 28.99 -3.95
C PRO A 246 5.38 28.52 -5.32
N VAL A 247 5.10 29.26 -6.39
CA VAL A 247 5.57 28.95 -7.75
C VAL A 247 7.08 29.22 -7.92
N LEU A 248 7.65 30.13 -7.13
CA LEU A 248 9.09 30.39 -7.20
C LEU A 248 9.90 29.30 -6.48
N ALA A 249 9.29 28.59 -5.53
CA ALA A 249 9.93 27.50 -4.78
C ALA A 249 10.38 26.35 -5.71
N TYR A 250 9.72 26.13 -6.85
CA TYR A 250 10.15 25.12 -7.85
C TYR A 250 11.52 25.39 -8.46
N GLN A 251 11.99 26.63 -8.45
CA GLN A 251 13.32 26.95 -8.97
C GLN A 251 14.42 26.27 -8.15
N LEU A 252 14.15 25.93 -6.88
CA LEU A 252 15.09 25.24 -6.00
C LEU A 252 15.46 23.83 -6.49
N TYR A 253 14.63 23.17 -7.29
CA TYR A 253 14.99 21.90 -7.93
C TYR A 253 16.22 22.05 -8.83
N ARG A 254 16.39 23.20 -9.49
CA ARG A 254 17.59 23.49 -10.31
C ARG A 254 18.84 23.74 -9.46
N SER A 255 18.64 24.03 -8.18
CA SER A 255 19.70 24.31 -7.20
C SER A 255 19.93 23.14 -6.24
N GLY A 256 19.56 21.92 -6.66
CA GLY A 256 19.86 20.70 -5.90
C GLY A 256 18.84 20.33 -4.82
N ALA A 257 17.65 20.96 -4.80
CA ALA A 257 16.54 20.47 -4.00
C ALA A 257 16.03 19.13 -4.56
N ILE A 258 15.81 18.17 -3.66
CA ILE A 258 15.23 16.85 -3.94
C ILE A 258 13.71 16.89 -3.78
N MET A 259 13.22 17.63 -2.79
CA MET A 259 11.78 17.81 -2.55
C MET A 259 11.49 19.23 -2.07
N VAL A 260 10.41 19.82 -2.58
CA VAL A 260 9.89 21.13 -2.17
C VAL A 260 8.43 20.94 -1.74
N GLY A 261 8.13 21.16 -0.46
CA GLY A 261 6.78 21.09 0.09
C GLY A 261 5.84 22.07 -0.62
N GLY A 262 4.59 21.67 -0.86
CA GLY A 262 3.62 22.48 -1.61
C GLY A 262 3.71 22.34 -3.14
N ALA A 263 4.64 21.54 -3.66
CA ALA A 263 4.65 21.06 -5.04
C ALA A 263 3.71 19.84 -5.24
N PRO A 264 3.18 19.60 -6.47
CA PRO A 264 2.58 18.33 -6.85
C PRO A 264 3.46 17.16 -6.41
N ALA A 265 2.86 16.15 -5.77
CA ALA A 265 3.50 14.99 -5.15
C ALA A 265 4.26 15.21 -3.83
N ALA A 266 4.44 16.46 -3.36
CA ALA A 266 5.07 16.78 -2.06
C ALA A 266 4.20 17.68 -1.16
N GLY A 267 2.93 17.94 -1.54
CA GLY A 267 2.01 18.80 -0.80
C GLY A 267 1.79 18.39 0.66
N CYS A 268 1.85 17.09 0.96
CA CYS A 268 1.73 16.56 2.33
C CYS A 268 2.84 17.06 3.27
N LEU A 269 4.04 17.32 2.74
CA LEU A 269 5.17 17.85 3.52
C LEU A 269 4.94 19.29 4.02
N THR A 270 3.94 19.99 3.47
CA THR A 270 3.52 21.30 3.99
C THR A 270 2.87 21.15 5.38
N TYR A 271 2.20 20.03 5.64
CA TYR A 271 1.47 19.78 6.90
C TYR A 271 2.35 19.19 8.00
N SER A 272 3.56 18.75 7.69
CA SER A 272 4.54 18.27 8.68
C SER A 272 5.35 19.39 9.31
N VAL A 273 5.23 20.63 8.81
CA VAL A 273 5.83 21.81 9.43
C VAL A 273 4.87 22.36 10.48
N PRO A 274 5.25 22.41 11.78
CA PRO A 274 4.42 23.03 12.79
C PRO A 274 4.05 24.45 12.39
N ALA A 275 2.81 24.87 12.63
CA ALA A 275 2.42 26.26 12.48
C ALA A 275 3.18 27.08 13.53
N VAL A 276 4.39 27.53 13.20
CA VAL A 276 5.10 28.50 14.02
C VAL A 276 4.28 29.78 13.92
N ALA A 277 3.69 30.19 15.05
CA ALA A 277 2.97 31.44 15.17
C ALA A 277 3.80 32.58 14.56
N PRO A 278 3.18 33.51 13.82
CA PRO A 278 3.92 34.67 13.33
C PRO A 278 4.58 35.37 14.53
N PRO A 279 5.80 35.90 14.37
CA PRO A 279 6.39 36.73 15.40
C PRO A 279 5.42 37.90 15.70
N ALA A 280 5.23 38.17 16.98
CA ALA A 280 4.42 39.28 17.48
C ALA A 280 5.02 40.64 17.06
#